data_AF-A0A965MEE8-F1
#
_entry.id   AF-A0A965MEE8-F1
#
_cell.length_a   1.000
_cell.length_b   1.000
_cell.length_c   1.000
_cell.angle_alpha   90.00
_cell.angle_beta   90.00
_cell.angle_gamma   90.00
#
_symmetry.space_group_name_H-M   'P 1'
#
loop_
_entity.id
_entity.type
_entity.pdbx_description
1 polymer ?
#
loop_
_entity_poly.entity_id
_entity_poly.type
_entity_poly.pdbx_seq_one_letter_code
_entity_poly.pdbx_strand_id
1 'polypeptide(L)'
;MATPKPSRRREALTTTTQVLAGVEVEVRFTRDRAREHGTTIHVPDPDVTENPTERTHIRGRLDSFALRQRYHDEATHQARAPRHPDARKLFNALERARVEAAGGLDYPGAGQNLDALIVQRCKENLYEQAITHDDAPLTDALALLIKQAATGQKPPEEAAAIIGAWEPIFQKIGPGGIKAFADAVSSQEAFADLSLELLDAMDMLDGQDPGQDGDTAAEDNPQGQDQAPDDSPQEDDGGEPISIEVAMQV
;
A
#
# COMPACT_ATOMS: atom_id res chain seq x y z
N MET A 1 8.26 -26.82 -23.39
CA MET A 1 9.28 -25.78 -23.10
C MET A 1 9.49 -25.74 -21.59
N ALA A 2 10.72 -25.85 -21.11
CA ALA A 2 11.00 -25.67 -19.68
C ALA A 2 10.90 -24.18 -19.34
N THR A 3 10.09 -23.82 -18.34
CA THR A 3 10.08 -22.47 -17.78
C THR A 3 11.50 -22.11 -17.33
N PRO A 4 12.07 -20.97 -17.77
CA PRO A 4 13.41 -20.59 -17.36
C PRO A 4 13.47 -20.51 -15.83
N LYS A 5 14.54 -21.07 -15.25
CA LYS A 5 14.75 -21.05 -13.80
C LYS A 5 14.71 -19.60 -13.30
N PRO A 6 13.99 -19.29 -12.21
CA PRO A 6 13.98 -17.95 -11.65
C PRO A 6 15.40 -17.50 -11.30
N SER A 7 15.70 -16.22 -11.49
CA SER A 7 16.98 -15.66 -11.05
C SER A 7 17.13 -15.80 -9.53
N ARG A 8 18.37 -15.84 -9.04
CA ARG A 8 18.65 -15.90 -7.59
C ARG A 8 17.99 -14.74 -6.82
N ARG A 9 17.82 -13.58 -7.46
CA ARG A 9 17.16 -12.42 -6.84
C ARG A 9 15.67 -12.68 -6.65
N ARG A 10 14.98 -13.16 -7.69
CA ARG A 10 13.54 -13.50 -7.63
C ARG A 10 13.26 -14.58 -6.60
N GLU A 11 14.09 -15.61 -6.56
CA GLU A 11 13.99 -16.69 -5.59
C GLU A 11 14.16 -16.16 -4.15
N ALA A 12 15.19 -15.36 -3.90
CA ALA A 12 15.42 -14.76 -2.59
C ALA A 12 14.27 -13.86 -2.13
N LEU A 13 13.76 -13.00 -3.02
CA LEU A 13 12.62 -12.13 -2.72
C LEU A 13 11.38 -12.96 -2.38
N THR A 14 11.02 -13.93 -3.23
CA THR A 14 9.85 -14.79 -3.05
C THR A 14 9.90 -15.53 -1.71
N THR A 15 10.99 -16.24 -1.46
CA THR A 15 11.16 -17.04 -0.24
C THR A 15 11.11 -16.17 1.01
N THR A 16 11.77 -15.00 0.99
CA THR A 16 11.74 -14.16 2.19
C THR A 16 10.37 -13.54 2.43
N THR A 17 9.63 -13.15 1.38
CA THR A 17 8.25 -12.66 1.50
C THR A 17 7.35 -13.73 2.11
N GLN A 18 7.46 -14.98 1.66
CA GLN A 18 6.69 -16.10 2.21
C GLN A 18 7.01 -16.37 3.68
N VAL A 19 8.30 -16.40 4.02
CA VAL A 19 8.74 -16.59 5.42
C VAL A 19 8.27 -15.45 6.31
N LEU A 20 8.36 -14.20 5.84
CA LEU A 20 7.90 -13.03 6.59
C LEU A 20 6.39 -13.04 6.77
N ALA A 21 5.61 -13.38 5.72
CA ALA A 21 4.16 -13.44 5.79
C ALA A 21 3.66 -14.49 6.79
N GLY A 22 4.38 -15.62 6.95
CA GLY A 22 3.95 -16.72 7.82
C GLY A 22 2.74 -17.50 7.31
N VAL A 23 2.25 -17.17 6.12
CA VAL A 23 1.15 -17.83 5.39
C VAL A 23 1.56 -18.01 3.93
N GLU A 24 0.82 -18.84 3.19
CA GLU A 24 1.07 -19.04 1.77
C GLU A 24 0.73 -17.78 0.98
N VAL A 25 1.73 -17.23 0.30
CA VAL A 25 1.61 -16.05 -0.56
C VAL A 25 2.33 -16.28 -1.89
N GLU A 26 1.81 -15.64 -2.94
CA GLU A 26 2.36 -15.71 -4.29
C GLU A 26 3.00 -14.39 -4.68
N VAL A 27 4.27 -14.44 -5.11
CA VAL A 27 5.00 -13.28 -5.64
C VAL A 27 5.13 -13.41 -7.15
N ARG A 28 4.58 -12.44 -7.88
CA ARG A 28 4.65 -12.37 -9.33
C ARG A 28 5.48 -11.17 -9.76
N PHE A 29 6.42 -11.39 -10.67
CA PHE A 29 7.26 -10.33 -11.22
C PHE A 29 6.70 -9.86 -12.56
N THR A 30 6.44 -8.56 -12.68
CA THR A 30 5.84 -7.92 -13.85
C THR A 30 6.69 -6.76 -14.36
N ARG A 31 6.39 -6.24 -15.56
CA ARG A 31 6.96 -4.96 -16.02
C ARG A 31 6.17 -3.74 -15.50
N ASP A 32 4.95 -3.98 -15.03
CA ASP A 32 4.04 -2.95 -14.55
C ASP A 32 4.28 -2.58 -13.08
N ARG A 33 3.56 -1.54 -12.63
CA ARG A 33 3.53 -1.11 -11.23
C ARG A 33 3.02 -2.22 -10.30
N ALA A 34 3.46 -2.14 -9.04
CA ALA A 34 3.06 -3.10 -8.03
C ALA A 34 1.53 -3.08 -7.78
N ARG A 35 0.95 -4.27 -7.59
CA ARG A 35 -0.47 -4.47 -7.30
C ARG A 35 -0.64 -5.66 -6.37
N GLU A 36 -1.61 -5.58 -5.49
CA GLU A 36 -1.91 -6.63 -4.51
C GLU A 36 -3.35 -7.13 -4.72
N HIS A 37 -3.54 -8.44 -4.61
CA HIS A 37 -4.86 -9.06 -4.66
C HIS A 37 -4.88 -10.32 -3.79
N GLY A 38 -5.62 -10.27 -2.68
CA GLY A 38 -5.67 -11.37 -1.72
C GLY A 38 -4.27 -11.73 -1.22
N THR A 39 -3.86 -12.99 -1.44
CA THR A 39 -2.54 -13.52 -1.07
C THR A 39 -1.49 -13.42 -2.19
N THR A 40 -1.79 -12.71 -3.28
CA THR A 40 -0.88 -12.52 -4.41
C THR A 40 -0.42 -11.06 -4.50
N ILE A 41 0.89 -10.86 -4.65
CA ILE A 41 1.49 -9.56 -4.97
C ILE A 41 2.21 -9.61 -6.31
N HIS A 42 1.92 -8.62 -7.16
CA HIS A 42 2.66 -8.30 -8.36
C HIS A 42 3.64 -7.16 -8.06
N VAL A 43 4.91 -7.31 -8.41
CA VAL A 43 5.94 -6.26 -8.27
C VAL A 43 6.78 -6.13 -9.54
N PRO A 44 7.40 -4.96 -9.79
CA PRO A 44 8.39 -4.82 -10.85
C PRO A 44 9.50 -5.88 -10.74
N ASP A 45 9.91 -6.40 -11.89
CA ASP A 45 10.97 -7.40 -11.97
C ASP A 45 12.32 -6.82 -11.49
N PRO A 46 12.90 -7.35 -10.40
CA PRO A 46 14.14 -6.82 -9.82
C PRO A 46 15.35 -7.02 -10.74
N ASP A 47 15.23 -7.86 -11.78
CA ASP A 47 16.31 -8.07 -12.75
C ASP A 47 16.34 -7.05 -13.87
N VAL A 48 15.30 -6.22 -13.99
CA VAL A 48 15.23 -5.15 -14.99
C VAL A 48 15.97 -3.89 -14.52
N THR A 49 16.06 -3.67 -13.20
CA THR A 49 16.70 -2.48 -12.64
C THR A 49 18.10 -2.76 -12.06
N GLU A 50 19.08 -1.99 -12.54
CA GLU A 50 20.43 -1.97 -11.97
C GLU A 50 20.55 -1.00 -10.79
N ASN A 51 19.55 -0.14 -10.57
CA ASN A 51 19.52 0.83 -9.47
C ASN A 51 19.30 0.14 -8.11
N PRO A 52 20.27 0.20 -7.17
CA PRO A 52 20.10 -0.40 -5.85
C PRO A 52 18.90 0.14 -5.07
N THR A 53 18.62 1.43 -5.18
CA THR A 53 17.52 2.09 -4.47
C THR A 53 16.17 1.57 -4.94
N GLU A 54 15.98 1.39 -6.25
CA GLU A 54 14.75 0.79 -6.79
C GLU A 54 14.56 -0.65 -6.32
N ARG A 55 15.64 -1.43 -6.21
CA ARG A 55 15.57 -2.78 -5.63
C ARG A 55 15.16 -2.77 -4.17
N THR A 56 15.67 -1.83 -3.37
CA THR A 56 15.22 -1.63 -1.99
C THR A 56 13.74 -1.26 -1.95
N HIS A 57 13.24 -0.43 -2.86
CA HIS A 57 11.81 -0.11 -2.94
C HIS A 57 10.96 -1.33 -3.32
N ILE A 58 11.40 -2.17 -4.26
CA ILE A 58 10.73 -3.45 -4.58
C ILE A 58 10.66 -4.31 -3.32
N ARG A 59 11.78 -4.40 -2.59
CA ARG A 59 11.84 -5.17 -1.34
C ARG A 59 10.91 -4.59 -0.26
N GLY A 60 10.87 -3.28 -0.08
CA GLY A 60 9.97 -2.63 0.87
C GLY A 60 8.51 -2.90 0.57
N ARG A 61 8.12 -2.98 -0.71
CA ARG A 61 6.72 -3.30 -1.10
C ARG A 61 6.37 -4.74 -0.73
N LEU A 62 7.29 -5.66 -1.00
CA LEU A 62 7.15 -7.06 -0.61
C LEU A 62 7.09 -7.24 0.90
N ASP A 63 7.89 -6.48 1.66
CA ASP A 63 7.89 -6.52 3.12
C ASP A 63 6.58 -5.93 3.67
N SER A 64 6.09 -4.79 3.18
CA SER A 64 4.79 -4.20 3.58
C SER A 64 3.65 -5.19 3.35
N PHE A 65 3.59 -5.82 2.17
CA PHE A 65 2.60 -6.83 1.84
C PHE A 65 2.70 -8.05 2.77
N ALA A 66 3.90 -8.61 2.97
CA ALA A 66 4.10 -9.75 3.84
C ALA A 66 3.69 -9.46 5.29
N LEU A 67 4.07 -8.29 5.80
CA LEU A 67 3.70 -7.85 7.14
C LEU A 67 2.18 -7.69 7.28
N ARG A 68 1.48 -7.20 6.25
CA ARG A 68 0.02 -7.18 6.24
C ARG A 68 -0.54 -8.59 6.38
N GLN A 69 -0.08 -9.55 5.58
CA GLN A 69 -0.54 -10.93 5.69
C GLN A 69 -0.27 -11.55 7.08
N ARG A 70 0.77 -11.09 7.78
CA ARG A 70 1.15 -11.59 9.10
C ARG A 70 0.37 -10.95 10.25
N TYR A 71 0.22 -9.63 10.23
CA TYR A 71 -0.24 -8.84 11.38
C TYR A 71 -1.69 -8.36 11.25
N HIS A 72 -2.28 -8.43 10.06
CA HIS A 72 -3.65 -7.97 9.79
C HIS A 72 -4.64 -9.15 9.85
N ASP A 73 -5.59 -9.06 10.77
CA ASP A 73 -6.76 -9.93 10.83
C ASP A 73 -7.95 -9.26 10.13
N GLU A 74 -8.38 -9.85 9.02
CA GLU A 74 -9.44 -9.29 8.17
C GLU A 74 -10.80 -9.24 8.89
N ALA A 75 -11.13 -10.24 9.72
CA ALA A 75 -12.40 -10.28 10.44
C ALA A 75 -12.52 -9.15 11.46
N THR A 76 -11.47 -8.94 12.25
CA THR A 76 -11.32 -7.85 13.22
C THR A 76 -11.43 -6.48 12.54
N HIS A 77 -10.80 -6.33 11.38
CA HIS A 77 -10.85 -5.12 10.59
C HIS A 77 -12.28 -4.84 10.10
N GLN A 78 -12.92 -5.80 9.44
CA GLN A 78 -14.26 -5.63 8.89
C GLN A 78 -15.31 -5.35 9.97
N ALA A 79 -15.18 -5.96 11.14
CA ALA A 79 -16.08 -5.75 12.27
C ALA A 79 -16.07 -4.30 12.81
N ARG A 80 -14.92 -3.61 12.70
CA ARG A 80 -14.74 -2.24 13.21
C ARG A 80 -14.77 -1.17 12.12
N ALA A 81 -14.76 -1.58 10.87
CA ALA A 81 -14.55 -0.65 9.79
C ALA A 81 -15.73 0.32 9.60
N PRO A 82 -15.47 1.64 9.46
CA PRO A 82 -16.53 2.62 9.22
C PRO A 82 -17.30 2.36 7.92
N ARG A 83 -18.57 2.77 7.89
CA ARG A 83 -19.41 2.74 6.68
C ARG A 83 -19.13 3.91 5.75
N HIS A 84 -18.86 5.11 6.29
CA HIS A 84 -18.61 6.29 5.48
C HIS A 84 -17.31 6.12 4.67
N PRO A 85 -17.32 6.32 3.34
CA PRO A 85 -16.17 6.02 2.47
C PRO A 85 -14.88 6.72 2.87
N ASP A 86 -14.94 7.98 3.28
CA ASP A 86 -13.72 8.74 3.64
C ASP A 86 -13.18 8.34 5.01
N ALA A 87 -14.05 8.04 5.96
CA ALA A 87 -13.65 7.48 7.26
C ALA A 87 -13.02 6.10 7.07
N ARG A 88 -13.60 5.27 6.18
CA ARG A 88 -13.07 3.95 5.82
C ARG A 88 -11.69 4.05 5.18
N LYS A 89 -11.45 5.03 4.29
CA LYS A 89 -10.11 5.26 3.69
C LYS A 89 -9.07 5.58 4.77
N LEU A 90 -9.39 6.46 5.71
CA LEU A 90 -8.46 6.82 6.78
C LEU A 90 -8.23 5.65 7.75
N PHE A 91 -9.30 4.93 8.12
CA PHE A 91 -9.22 3.72 8.93
C PHE A 91 -8.30 2.66 8.30
N ASN A 92 -8.48 2.36 7.01
CA ASN A 92 -7.65 1.39 6.29
C ASN A 92 -6.16 1.80 6.29
N ALA A 93 -5.88 3.10 6.18
CA ALA A 93 -4.52 3.59 6.14
C ALA A 93 -3.85 3.63 7.51
N LEU A 94 -4.61 3.90 8.57
CA LEU A 94 -4.17 3.73 9.96
C LEU A 94 -3.82 2.27 10.24
N GLU A 95 -4.64 1.33 9.80
CA GLU A 95 -4.34 -0.10 9.94
C GLU A 95 -3.06 -0.50 9.20
N ARG A 96 -2.84 0.03 7.98
CA ARG A 96 -1.55 -0.17 7.28
C ARG A 96 -0.38 0.38 8.11
N ALA A 97 -0.51 1.59 8.66
CA ALA A 97 0.54 2.19 9.49
C ALA A 97 0.84 1.34 10.75
N ARG A 98 -0.20 0.77 11.38
CA ARG A 98 -0.05 -0.16 12.51
C ARG A 98 0.76 -1.39 12.13
N VAL A 99 0.37 -2.05 11.04
CA VAL A 99 1.03 -3.25 10.52
C VAL A 99 2.51 -2.96 10.23
N GLU A 100 2.79 -1.87 9.53
CA GLU A 100 4.16 -1.47 9.18
C GLU A 100 4.99 -1.11 10.41
N ALA A 101 4.39 -0.45 11.42
CA ALA A 101 5.06 -0.13 12.68
C ALA A 101 5.35 -1.39 13.52
N ALA A 102 4.35 -2.25 13.75
CA ALA A 102 4.51 -3.50 14.49
C ALA A 102 5.52 -4.43 13.81
N GLY A 103 5.39 -4.60 12.49
CA GLY A 103 6.31 -5.38 11.68
C GLY A 103 7.74 -4.82 11.66
N GLY A 104 7.90 -3.50 11.60
CA GLY A 104 9.19 -2.84 11.65
C GLY A 104 9.91 -2.98 12.99
N LEU A 105 9.16 -3.09 14.10
CA LEU A 105 9.70 -3.38 15.43
C LEU A 105 10.22 -4.82 15.53
N ASP A 106 9.44 -5.79 15.06
CA ASP A 106 9.79 -7.21 15.13
C ASP A 106 10.85 -7.60 14.08
N TYR A 107 10.86 -6.91 12.94
CA TYR A 107 11.75 -7.17 11.80
C TYR A 107 12.49 -5.88 11.37
N PRO A 108 13.57 -5.48 12.06
CA PRO A 108 14.27 -4.21 11.79
C PRO A 108 14.78 -4.07 10.35
N GLY A 109 15.15 -5.18 9.69
CA GLY A 109 15.54 -5.18 8.28
C GLY A 109 14.39 -4.84 7.33
N ALA A 110 13.18 -5.34 7.63
CA ALA A 110 11.97 -4.94 6.91
C ALA A 110 11.63 -3.48 7.21
N GLY A 111 11.78 -3.04 8.46
CA GLY A 111 11.63 -1.64 8.87
C GLY A 111 12.49 -0.68 8.03
N GLN A 112 13.76 -1.01 7.77
CA GLN A 112 14.63 -0.21 6.90
C GLN A 112 14.15 -0.15 5.44
N ASN A 113 13.60 -1.24 4.92
CA ASN A 113 13.05 -1.26 3.56
C ASN A 113 11.74 -0.45 3.45
N LEU A 114 10.91 -0.48 4.50
CA LEU A 114 9.73 0.37 4.63
C LEU A 114 10.12 1.84 4.73
N ASP A 115 11.17 2.18 5.47
CA ASP A 115 11.69 3.54 5.55
C ASP A 115 12.14 4.08 4.18
N ALA A 116 12.80 3.25 3.38
CA ALA A 116 13.14 3.63 2.01
C ALA A 116 11.90 3.93 1.16
N LEU A 117 10.80 3.18 1.34
CA LEU A 117 9.52 3.47 0.68
C LEU A 117 8.87 4.76 1.17
N ILE A 118 8.95 5.04 2.46
CA ILE A 118 8.44 6.29 3.03
C ILE A 118 9.20 7.47 2.41
N VAL A 119 10.54 7.41 2.36
CA VAL A 119 11.37 8.43 1.69
C VAL A 119 10.96 8.60 0.23
N GLN A 120 10.77 7.50 -0.51
CA GLN A 120 10.30 7.54 -1.89
C GLN A 120 8.96 8.28 -2.00
N ARG A 121 7.98 7.92 -1.15
CA ARG A 121 6.65 8.53 -1.16
C ARG A 121 6.69 10.01 -0.83
N CYS A 122 7.49 10.41 0.17
CA CYS A 122 7.65 11.82 0.53
C CYS A 122 8.17 12.65 -0.65
N LYS A 123 9.14 12.11 -1.41
CA LYS A 123 9.67 12.77 -2.61
C LYS A 123 8.66 12.82 -3.74
N GLU A 124 7.98 11.72 -4.02
CA GLU A 124 6.98 11.64 -5.09
C GLU A 124 5.81 12.61 -4.87
N ASN A 125 5.44 12.85 -3.61
CA ASN A 125 4.36 13.77 -3.24
C ASN A 125 4.86 15.18 -2.85
N LEU A 126 6.16 15.46 -2.99
CA LEU A 126 6.77 16.77 -2.67
C LEU A 126 6.47 17.26 -1.25
N TYR A 127 6.42 16.36 -0.26
CA TYR A 127 6.07 16.72 1.12
C TYR A 127 7.04 17.69 1.78
N GLU A 128 8.26 17.82 1.27
CA GLU A 128 9.21 18.86 1.67
C GLU A 128 8.69 20.30 1.45
N GLN A 129 7.68 20.46 0.58
CA GLN A 129 7.01 21.73 0.27
C GLN A 129 5.60 21.81 0.89
N ALA A 130 5.17 20.79 1.63
CA ALA A 130 3.83 20.71 2.22
C ALA A 130 3.73 21.62 3.46
N ILE A 131 3.47 22.90 3.22
CA ILE A 131 3.40 23.95 4.25
C ILE A 131 1.97 24.07 4.82
N THR A 132 0.95 23.62 4.08
CA THR A 132 -0.47 23.69 4.47
C THR A 132 -1.11 22.32 4.58
N HIS A 133 -2.26 22.23 5.28
CA HIS A 133 -3.03 20.98 5.40
C HIS A 133 -3.58 20.47 4.06
N ASP A 134 -3.76 21.37 3.08
CA ASP A 134 -4.23 21.01 1.73
C ASP A 134 -3.15 20.27 0.94
N ASP A 135 -1.87 20.57 1.22
CA ASP A 135 -0.70 19.94 0.60
C ASP A 135 -0.19 18.71 1.39
N ALA A 136 -0.80 18.44 2.56
CA ALA A 136 -0.35 17.47 3.54
C ALA A 136 -1.49 16.49 3.88
N PRO A 137 -1.65 15.38 3.14
CA PRO A 137 -2.70 14.42 3.41
C PRO A 137 -2.64 13.91 4.86
N LEU A 138 -3.72 14.14 5.62
CA LEU A 138 -3.87 13.73 7.02
C LEU A 138 -3.42 12.29 7.26
N THR A 139 -3.81 11.41 6.34
CA THR A 139 -3.50 9.98 6.34
C THR A 139 -1.99 9.68 6.39
N ASP A 140 -1.20 10.33 5.53
CA ASP A 140 0.23 10.09 5.47
C ASP A 140 0.96 10.73 6.67
N ALA A 141 0.48 11.90 7.13
CA ALA A 141 1.00 12.54 8.34
C ALA A 141 0.80 11.66 9.59
N LEU A 142 -0.40 11.08 9.77
CA LEU A 142 -0.69 10.15 10.86
C LEU A 142 0.20 8.91 10.81
N ALA A 143 0.37 8.30 9.63
CA ALA A 143 1.21 7.11 9.48
C ALA A 143 2.67 7.38 9.90
N LEU A 144 3.22 8.52 9.48
CA LEU A 144 4.56 8.96 9.84
C LEU A 144 4.74 9.16 11.35
N LEU A 145 3.77 9.83 11.98
CA LEU A 145 3.80 10.11 13.42
C LEU A 145 3.63 8.86 14.27
N ILE A 146 2.73 7.97 13.88
CA ILE A 146 2.54 6.67 14.55
C ILE A 146 3.84 5.86 14.46
N LYS A 147 4.49 5.81 13.29
CA LYS A 147 5.79 5.15 13.15
C LYS A 147 6.85 5.79 14.05
N GLN A 148 6.97 7.11 14.05
CA GLN A 148 7.93 7.83 14.88
C GLN A 148 7.72 7.52 16.37
N ALA A 149 6.48 7.56 16.84
CA ALA A 149 6.15 7.30 18.23
C ALA A 149 6.36 5.82 18.62
N ALA A 150 6.00 4.88 17.74
CA ALA A 150 6.14 3.44 17.99
C ALA A 150 7.60 2.99 17.99
N THR A 151 8.42 3.51 17.07
CA THR A 151 9.81 3.07 16.88
C THR A 151 10.84 3.94 17.60
N GLY A 152 10.46 5.16 18.00
CA GLY A 152 11.38 6.18 18.52
C GLY A 152 12.37 6.73 17.47
N GLN A 153 12.28 6.29 16.23
CA GLN A 153 13.13 6.75 15.14
C GLN A 153 12.65 8.11 14.63
N LYS A 154 13.60 8.98 14.30
CA LYS A 154 13.25 10.26 13.65
C LYS A 154 12.66 9.98 12.26
N PRO A 155 11.62 10.74 11.87
CA PRO A 155 11.13 10.68 10.50
C PRO A 155 12.22 11.13 9.51
N PRO A 156 12.14 10.71 8.24
CA PRO A 156 13.06 11.19 7.22
C PRO A 156 12.94 12.70 7.04
N GLU A 157 14.02 13.35 6.57
CA GLU A 157 14.06 14.81 6.42
C GLU A 157 12.97 15.31 5.47
N GLU A 158 12.66 14.52 4.44
CA GLU A 158 11.60 14.81 3.45
C GLU A 158 10.18 14.79 4.06
N ALA A 159 10.01 14.21 5.25
CA ALA A 159 8.74 14.19 5.99
C ALA A 159 8.61 15.33 7.02
N ALA A 160 9.65 16.14 7.24
CA ALA A 160 9.66 17.12 8.33
C ALA A 160 8.56 18.17 8.19
N ALA A 161 8.29 18.66 6.97
CA ALA A 161 7.28 19.68 6.73
C ALA A 161 5.85 19.16 6.94
N ILE A 162 5.49 18.00 6.37
CA ILE A 162 4.18 17.37 6.60
C ILE A 162 3.93 17.06 8.08
N ILE A 163 4.94 16.57 8.82
CA ILE A 163 4.80 16.33 10.26
C ILE A 163 4.60 17.65 11.01
N GLY A 164 5.40 18.67 10.71
CA GLY A 164 5.30 19.98 11.34
C GLY A 164 3.94 20.65 11.13
N ALA A 165 3.32 20.46 9.96
CA ALA A 165 1.98 20.99 9.67
C ALA A 165 0.91 20.40 10.61
N TRP A 166 1.01 19.12 10.95
CA TRP A 166 -0.04 18.43 11.70
C TRP A 166 0.24 18.20 13.18
N GLU A 167 1.50 18.26 13.63
CA GLU A 167 1.87 18.00 15.02
C GLU A 167 1.07 18.81 16.07
N PRO A 168 0.76 20.11 15.86
CA PRO A 168 -0.07 20.88 16.81
C PRO A 168 -1.52 20.39 16.92
N ILE A 169 -2.05 19.79 15.84
CA ILE A 169 -3.40 19.23 15.80
C ILE A 169 -3.39 17.88 16.53
N PHE A 170 -2.40 17.04 16.25
CA PHE A 170 -2.32 15.69 16.83
C PHE A 170 -2.03 15.64 18.32
N GLN A 171 -1.34 16.65 18.87
CA GLN A 171 -1.23 16.81 20.33
C GLN A 171 -2.58 17.00 21.02
N LYS A 172 -3.62 17.35 20.27
CA LYS A 172 -4.98 17.60 20.77
C LYS A 172 -5.96 16.46 20.46
N ILE A 173 -5.55 15.45 19.67
CA ILE A 173 -6.43 14.33 19.33
C ILE A 173 -6.38 13.27 20.44
N GLY A 174 -7.49 13.16 21.18
CA GLY A 174 -7.80 12.05 22.08
C GLY A 174 -6.97 11.98 23.38
N PRO A 175 -7.45 11.23 24.40
CA PRO A 175 -6.71 11.01 25.63
C PRO A 175 -5.47 10.13 25.36
N GLY A 176 -4.29 10.75 25.36
CA GLY A 176 -3.00 10.06 25.17
C GLY A 176 -2.31 10.32 23.82
N GLY A 177 -2.98 11.00 22.88
CA GLY A 177 -2.40 11.43 21.61
C GLY A 177 -1.82 10.28 20.77
N ILE A 178 -0.84 10.62 19.93
CA ILE A 178 -0.11 9.64 19.10
C ILE A 178 0.58 8.55 19.93
N LYS A 179 0.91 8.81 21.20
CA LYS A 179 1.51 7.80 22.07
C LYS A 179 0.56 6.63 22.34
N ALA A 180 -0.75 6.88 22.47
CA ALA A 180 -1.71 5.80 22.64
C ALA A 180 -1.71 4.83 21.45
N PHE A 181 -1.62 5.36 20.23
CA PHE A 181 -1.47 4.54 19.02
C PHE A 181 -0.17 3.74 19.02
N ALA A 182 0.94 4.35 19.43
CA ALA A 182 2.23 3.69 19.56
C ALA A 182 2.20 2.51 20.54
N ASP A 183 1.58 2.70 21.71
CA ASP A 183 1.44 1.64 22.72
C ASP A 183 0.50 0.51 22.24
N ALA A 184 -0.46 0.83 21.36
CA ALA A 184 -1.44 -0.10 20.82
C ALA A 184 -0.99 -0.86 19.55
N VAL A 185 0.17 -0.57 18.94
CA VAL A 185 0.56 -1.18 17.63
C VAL A 185 0.54 -2.70 17.62
N SER A 186 0.79 -3.33 18.77
CA SER A 186 0.79 -4.79 18.96
C SER A 186 -0.61 -5.42 19.07
N SER A 187 -1.66 -4.63 19.26
CA SER A 187 -3.05 -5.09 19.35
C SER A 187 -3.91 -4.39 18.30
N GLN A 188 -4.30 -5.15 17.27
CA GLN A 188 -5.16 -4.63 16.21
C GLN A 188 -6.51 -4.13 16.74
N GLU A 189 -7.08 -4.81 17.73
CA GLU A 189 -8.34 -4.40 18.36
C GLU A 189 -8.22 -3.04 19.03
N ALA A 190 -7.23 -2.87 19.92
CA ALA A 190 -7.04 -1.62 20.65
C ALA A 190 -6.71 -0.46 19.70
N PHE A 191 -5.90 -0.73 18.67
CA PHE A 191 -5.55 0.28 17.68
C PHE A 191 -6.74 0.67 16.80
N ALA A 192 -7.60 -0.29 16.45
CA ALA A 192 -8.83 -0.02 15.70
C ALA A 192 -9.83 0.81 16.53
N ASP A 193 -9.98 0.52 17.82
CA ASP A 193 -10.84 1.31 18.71
C ASP A 193 -10.33 2.76 18.83
N LEU A 194 -9.01 2.96 19.01
CA LEU A 194 -8.38 4.30 18.96
C LEU A 194 -8.58 5.00 17.62
N SER A 195 -8.53 4.25 16.51
CA SER A 195 -8.77 4.80 15.17
C SER A 195 -10.21 5.31 15.02
N LEU A 196 -11.18 4.61 15.61
CA LEU A 196 -12.58 5.06 15.63
C LEU A 196 -12.76 6.30 16.52
N GLU A 197 -12.15 6.36 17.70
CA GLU A 197 -12.18 7.55 18.56
C GLU A 197 -11.58 8.78 17.85
N LEU A 198 -10.48 8.60 17.10
CA LEU A 198 -9.90 9.65 16.27
C LEU A 198 -10.88 10.12 15.19
N LEU A 199 -11.52 9.18 14.48
CA LEU A 199 -12.50 9.51 13.43
C LEU A 199 -13.72 10.24 13.98
N ASP A 200 -14.20 9.84 15.16
CA ASP A 200 -15.29 10.50 15.88
C ASP A 200 -14.91 11.94 16.24
N ALA A 201 -13.71 12.14 16.80
CA ALA A 201 -13.19 13.47 17.15
C ALA A 201 -12.98 14.41 15.95
N MET A 202 -13.00 13.87 14.72
CA MET A 202 -12.93 14.64 13.48
C MET A 202 -14.30 14.78 12.79
N ASP A 203 -15.39 14.43 13.49
CA ASP A 203 -16.77 14.40 12.98
C ASP A 203 -16.92 13.57 11.68
N MET A 204 -16.03 12.58 11.47
CA MET A 204 -16.02 11.75 10.27
C MET A 204 -16.93 10.51 10.38
N LEU A 205 -17.45 10.24 11.58
CA LEU A 205 -18.41 9.17 11.82
C LEU A 205 -19.87 9.62 11.72
N ASP A 206 -20.12 10.93 11.75
CA ASP A 206 -21.44 11.53 11.64
C ASP A 206 -21.96 11.48 10.19
N GLY A 207 -23.24 11.16 10.03
CA GLY A 207 -23.87 10.83 8.74
C GLY A 207 -24.37 9.39 8.62
N GLN A 208 -24.36 8.64 9.72
CA GLN A 208 -25.12 7.39 9.84
C GLN A 208 -26.62 7.72 9.89
N ASP A 209 -27.23 7.98 8.74
CA ASP A 209 -28.67 7.85 8.63
C ASP A 209 -29.00 6.35 8.79
N PRO A 210 -29.74 5.93 9.83
CA PRO A 210 -30.10 4.53 10.04
C PRO A 210 -31.04 3.97 8.95
N GLY A 211 -31.42 4.78 7.95
CA GLY A 211 -32.41 4.46 6.93
C GLY A 211 -31.88 4.02 5.56
N GLN A 212 -30.57 3.89 5.34
CA GLN A 212 -30.03 3.25 4.14
C GLN A 212 -29.43 1.88 4.46
N ASP A 213 -30.29 0.99 4.94
CA ASP A 213 -30.17 -0.43 4.59
C ASP A 213 -30.41 -0.54 3.08
N GLY A 214 -29.34 -0.27 2.31
CA GLY A 214 -29.24 -0.67 0.92
C GLY A 214 -29.15 -2.18 0.89
N ASP A 215 -30.33 -2.81 0.89
CA ASP A 215 -30.56 -4.19 0.49
C ASP A 215 -29.91 -4.43 -0.88
N THR A 216 -28.64 -4.83 -0.88
CA THR A 216 -28.09 -5.62 -1.98
C THR A 216 -27.93 -7.03 -1.45
N ALA A 217 -29.08 -7.70 -1.41
CA ALA A 217 -29.18 -9.14 -1.59
C ALA A 217 -28.19 -9.63 -2.66
N ALA A 218 -27.65 -10.82 -2.42
CA ALA A 218 -26.85 -11.56 -3.36
C ALA A 218 -27.48 -11.61 -4.75
N GLU A 219 -26.78 -11.10 -5.76
CA GLU A 219 -26.93 -11.57 -7.14
C GLU A 219 -25.74 -12.47 -7.46
N ASP A 220 -25.94 -13.75 -7.16
CA ASP A 220 -25.34 -14.82 -7.94
C ASP A 220 -26.03 -14.79 -9.32
N ASN A 221 -25.31 -14.37 -10.37
CA ASN A 221 -25.70 -14.72 -11.73
C ASN A 221 -24.46 -15.10 -12.57
N PRO A 222 -24.35 -16.38 -12.97
CA PRO A 222 -23.28 -16.90 -13.80
C PRO A 222 -23.63 -16.74 -15.29
N GLN A 223 -22.79 -16.08 -16.06
CA GLN A 223 -22.71 -16.15 -17.53
C GLN A 223 -21.28 -15.69 -17.90
N GLY A 224 -20.38 -16.49 -18.44
CA GLY A 224 -20.60 -17.57 -19.39
C GLY A 224 -20.65 -17.00 -20.81
N GLN A 225 -19.52 -16.49 -21.32
CA GLN A 225 -19.27 -16.45 -22.76
C GLN A 225 -17.78 -16.56 -23.04
N ASP A 226 -17.40 -17.78 -23.40
CA ASP A 226 -16.17 -18.12 -24.10
C ASP A 226 -15.97 -17.24 -25.33
N GLN A 227 -14.76 -16.73 -25.48
CA GLN A 227 -14.13 -16.59 -26.79
C GLN A 227 -12.61 -16.64 -26.60
N ALA A 228 -12.09 -17.86 -26.71
CA ALA A 228 -10.69 -18.08 -27.03
C ALA A 228 -10.40 -17.57 -28.45
N PRO A 229 -9.23 -16.98 -28.70
CA PRO A 229 -8.61 -17.08 -30.01
C PRO A 229 -7.65 -18.27 -29.96
N ASP A 230 -8.02 -19.30 -30.72
CA ASP A 230 -7.18 -20.41 -31.11
C ASP A 230 -5.98 -19.90 -31.92
N ASP A 231 -4.83 -20.50 -31.64
CA ASP A 231 -3.53 -20.23 -32.24
C ASP A 231 -3.31 -21.29 -33.31
N SER A 232 -3.17 -20.90 -34.59
CA SER A 232 -2.30 -21.62 -35.54
C SER A 232 -1.91 -20.77 -36.76
N PRO A 233 -0.70 -21.00 -37.32
CA PRO A 233 0.01 -20.06 -38.19
C PRO A 233 -0.05 -20.44 -39.68
N GLN A 234 0.11 -19.46 -40.58
CA GLN A 234 0.56 -19.76 -41.94
C GLN A 234 1.26 -18.57 -42.64
N GLU A 235 2.58 -18.77 -42.82
CA GLU A 235 3.48 -18.47 -43.94
C GLU A 235 3.19 -17.32 -44.94
N ASP A 236 4.14 -16.36 -44.94
CA ASP A 236 4.92 -15.83 -46.08
C ASP A 236 4.31 -15.79 -47.50
N ASP A 237 4.08 -14.58 -48.03
CA ASP A 237 4.50 -14.24 -49.40
C ASP A 237 4.68 -12.71 -49.55
N GLY A 238 5.73 -12.32 -50.27
CA GLY A 238 6.31 -10.98 -50.33
C GLY A 238 5.62 -9.99 -51.28
N GLY A 239 5.99 -8.71 -51.12
CA GLY A 239 5.65 -7.63 -52.05
C GLY A 239 6.03 -6.24 -51.51
N GLU A 240 6.98 -5.60 -52.19
CA GLU A 240 7.72 -4.36 -51.87
C GLU A 240 6.92 -3.03 -51.70
N PRO A 241 7.56 -1.95 -51.20
CA PRO A 241 6.93 -0.80 -50.57
C PRO A 241 6.57 0.33 -51.56
N ILE A 242 5.61 1.18 -51.17
CA ILE A 242 5.34 2.44 -51.87
C ILE A 242 5.51 3.61 -50.90
N SER A 243 6.56 4.39 -51.17
CA SER A 243 6.88 5.70 -50.60
C SER A 243 5.90 6.80 -51.08
N ILE A 244 6.10 8.04 -50.56
CA ILE A 244 5.64 9.37 -51.08
C ILE A 244 4.35 9.88 -50.39
N GLU A 245 4.22 11.11 -49.86
CA GLU A 245 5.07 12.32 -49.81
C GLU A 245 4.62 13.22 -48.64
N VAL A 246 5.52 14.10 -48.21
CA VAL A 246 5.28 15.23 -47.31
C VAL A 246 4.66 16.38 -48.10
N ALA A 247 3.64 17.04 -47.54
CA ALA A 247 3.22 18.38 -47.96
C ALA A 247 3.24 19.35 -46.77
N MET A 248 4.24 20.23 -46.76
CA MET A 248 4.25 21.50 -46.04
C MET A 248 3.40 22.55 -46.77
N GLN A 249 3.13 23.65 -46.06
CA GLN A 249 2.62 24.98 -46.45
C GLN A 249 1.12 25.18 -46.18
N VAL A 250 0.69 26.27 -45.52
CA VAL A 250 1.27 27.63 -45.35
C VAL A 250 1.16 28.08 -43.89
#